data_AF-A0A1G4PUU2-F1
#
_entry.id   AF-A0A1G4PUU2-F1
#
_cell.length_a   1.000
_cell.length_b   1.000
_cell.length_c   1.000
_cell.angle_alpha   90.00
_cell.angle_beta   90.00
_cell.angle_gamma   90.00
#
_symmetry.space_group_name_H-M   'P 1'
#
loop_
_entity.id
_entity.type
_entity.pdbx_description
1 polymer ?
#
loop_
_entity_poly.entity_id
_entity_poly.type
_entity_poly.pdbx_seq_one_letter_code
_entity_poly.pdbx_strand_id
1 'polypeptide(L)'
;MSSDISYMPYDRRAETDGTWTVVDAITGHPARIGYKQLNDLTGKDASEFMDILNRNKGGSPWRRLPRYAIQGLPDQISGIDHDQA
;
A
#
# COMPACT_ATOMS: atom_id res chain seq x y z
N MET A 1 24.56 16.24 -12.16
CA MET A 1 23.10 16.28 -12.43
C MET A 1 22.58 14.89 -12.12
N SER A 2 22.03 14.68 -10.93
CA SER A 2 21.45 13.38 -10.57
C SER A 2 20.09 13.32 -11.23
N SER A 3 19.95 12.50 -12.27
CA SER A 3 18.65 12.15 -12.79
C SER A 3 17.98 11.32 -11.70
N ASP A 4 17.13 11.94 -10.89
CA ASP A 4 16.15 11.21 -10.08
C ASP A 4 15.24 10.47 -11.08
N ILE A 5 15.71 9.30 -11.52
CA ILE A 5 14.88 8.34 -12.22
C ILE A 5 13.82 7.99 -11.19
N SER A 6 12.66 8.63 -11.29
CA SER A 6 11.48 8.33 -10.50
C SER A 6 11.04 6.95 -10.92
N TYR A 7 11.73 5.95 -10.39
CA TYR A 7 11.44 4.55 -10.61
C TYR A 7 10.03 4.36 -10.09
N MET A 8 9.04 4.00 -10.90
CA MET A 8 7.68 3.65 -10.46
C MET A 8 7.62 2.11 -10.38
N PRO A 9 7.44 1.46 -9.20
CA PRO A 9 7.56 0.03 -9.07
C PRO A 9 6.25 -0.66 -9.49
N TYR A 10 5.24 0.11 -9.94
CA TYR A 10 3.92 -0.35 -10.27
C TYR A 10 3.51 0.25 -11.61
N ASP A 11 2.99 -0.60 -12.46
CA ASP A 11 2.47 -0.27 -13.78
C ASP A 11 1.09 -0.91 -13.94
N ARG A 12 0.38 -0.57 -15.01
CA ARG A 12 -0.90 -1.19 -15.38
C ARG A 12 -0.78 -1.92 -16.70
N ARG A 13 -1.40 -3.10 -16.77
CA ARG A 13 -1.44 -3.94 -17.97
C ARG A 13 -2.89 -4.16 -18.38
N ALA A 14 -3.17 -3.99 -19.67
CA ALA A 14 -4.45 -4.39 -20.25
C ALA A 14 -4.46 -5.90 -20.46
N GLU A 15 -5.55 -6.55 -20.07
CA GLU A 15 -5.79 -7.97 -20.28
C GLU A 15 -6.69 -8.19 -21.53
N THR A 16 -6.71 -9.41 -22.06
CA THR A 16 -7.41 -9.75 -23.32
C THR A 16 -8.94 -9.59 -23.23
N ASP A 17 -9.50 -9.65 -22.03
CA ASP A 17 -10.94 -9.48 -21.75
C ASP A 17 -11.36 -8.00 -21.66
N GLY A 18 -10.43 -7.07 -21.85
CA GLY A 18 -10.67 -5.62 -21.74
C GLY A 18 -10.56 -5.08 -20.31
N THR A 19 -10.26 -5.94 -19.34
CA THR A 19 -9.97 -5.54 -17.96
C THR A 19 -8.50 -5.12 -17.82
N TRP A 20 -8.17 -4.55 -16.67
CA TRP A 20 -6.83 -4.10 -16.36
C TRP A 20 -6.31 -4.72 -15.07
N THR A 21 -5.01 -4.98 -15.03
CA THR A 21 -4.30 -5.46 -13.86
C THR A 21 -3.21 -4.47 -13.48
N VAL A 22 -3.14 -4.06 -12.21
CA VAL A 22 -1.97 -3.34 -11.71
C VAL A 22 -0.91 -4.37 -11.36
N VAL A 23 0.30 -4.21 -11.90
CA VAL A 23 1.41 -5.15 -11.74
C VAL A 23 2.60 -4.45 -11.09
N ASP A 24 3.37 -5.21 -10.32
CA ASP A 24 4.69 -4.79 -9.89
C ASP A 24 5.62 -4.81 -11.13
N ALA A 25 6.22 -3.66 -11.45
CA ALA A 25 7.05 -3.46 -12.64
C ALA A 25 8.40 -4.18 -12.58
N ILE A 26 8.85 -4.62 -11.39
CA ILE A 26 10.07 -5.42 -11.21
C ILE A 26 9.78 -6.89 -11.50
N THR A 27 8.73 -7.40 -10.86
CA THR A 27 8.45 -8.84 -10.84
C THR A 27 7.48 -9.27 -11.94
N GLY A 28 6.65 -8.35 -12.42
CA GLY A 28 5.54 -8.61 -13.35
C GLY A 28 4.32 -9.25 -12.69
N HIS A 29 4.33 -9.46 -11.37
CA HIS A 29 3.23 -10.08 -10.65
C HIS A 29 2.12 -9.06 -10.35
N PRO A 30 0.85 -9.49 -10.28
CA PRO A 30 -0.25 -8.62 -9.87
C PRO A 30 -0.02 -8.01 -8.48
N ALA A 31 -0.21 -6.70 -8.38
CA ALA A 31 -0.14 -5.96 -7.14
C ALA A 31 -1.29 -6.35 -6.21
N ARG A 32 -1.06 -6.19 -4.90
CA ARG A 32 -2.05 -6.53 -3.85
C ARG A 32 -2.19 -5.40 -2.86
N ILE A 33 -3.42 -5.17 -2.42
CA ILE A 33 -3.74 -4.33 -1.26
C ILE A 33 -4.45 -5.22 -0.24
N GLY A 34 -3.80 -5.42 0.92
CA GLY A 34 -4.25 -6.40 1.91
C GLY A 34 -4.33 -7.80 1.30
N TYR A 35 -5.51 -8.42 1.36
CA TYR A 35 -5.76 -9.74 0.76
C TYR A 35 -6.27 -9.68 -0.69
N LYS A 36 -6.65 -8.50 -1.20
CA LYS A 36 -7.22 -8.33 -2.53
C LYS A 36 -6.13 -8.12 -3.58
N GLN A 37 -6.22 -8.88 -4.67
CA GLN A 37 -5.41 -8.70 -5.86
C GLN A 37 -6.02 -7.60 -6.75
N LEU A 38 -5.17 -6.79 -7.38
CA LEU A 38 -5.58 -5.68 -8.24
C LEU A 38 -5.67 -6.13 -9.70
N ASN A 39 -6.53 -7.10 -9.96
CA ASN A 39 -6.90 -7.62 -11.28
C ASN A 39 -8.39 -7.38 -11.54
N ASP A 40 -8.83 -7.60 -12.78
CA ASP A 40 -10.23 -7.40 -13.20
C ASP A 40 -10.73 -5.97 -12.91
N LEU A 41 -9.89 -4.99 -13.21
CA LEU A 41 -10.17 -3.57 -12.96
C LEU A 41 -10.64 -2.86 -14.23
N THR A 42 -11.41 -1.79 -14.06
CA THR A 42 -11.57 -0.82 -15.14
C THR A 42 -10.27 -0.06 -15.37
N GLY A 43 -10.05 0.46 -16.58
CA GLY A 43 -8.84 1.25 -16.88
C GLY A 43 -8.68 2.49 -15.98
N LYS A 44 -9.81 3.07 -15.53
CA LYS A 44 -9.83 4.18 -14.57
C LYS A 44 -9.34 3.72 -13.19
N ASP A 45 -9.91 2.63 -12.67
CA ASP A 45 -9.52 2.10 -11.35
C ASP A 45 -8.06 1.66 -11.33
N ALA A 46 -7.60 1.00 -12.40
CA ALA A 46 -6.19 0.63 -12.54
C ALA A 46 -5.25 1.84 -12.54
N SER A 47 -5.65 2.96 -13.15
CA SER A 47 -4.90 4.22 -13.10
C SER A 47 -4.82 4.76 -11.67
N GLU A 48 -5.95 4.79 -10.96
CA GLU A 48 -6.02 5.33 -9.61
C GLU A 48 -5.20 4.49 -8.63
N PHE A 49 -5.29 3.16 -8.70
CA PHE A 49 -4.48 2.28 -7.86
C PHE A 49 -2.99 2.39 -8.17
N MET A 50 -2.61 2.45 -9.45
CA MET A 50 -1.23 2.68 -9.85
C MET A 50 -0.70 3.99 -9.25
N ASP A 51 -1.45 5.08 -9.35
CA ASP A 51 -1.07 6.38 -8.78
C ASP A 51 -0.96 6.33 -7.26
N ILE A 52 -1.90 5.68 -6.56
CA ILE A 52 -1.86 5.49 -5.10
C ILE A 52 -0.60 4.72 -4.68
N LEU A 53 -0.29 3.62 -5.37
CA LEU A 53 0.85 2.78 -5.04
C LEU A 53 2.18 3.48 -5.35
N ASN A 54 2.26 4.19 -6.48
CA ASN A 54 3.43 4.96 -6.89
C ASN A 54 3.64 6.22 -6.04
N ARG A 55 2.58 6.82 -5.50
CA ARG A 55 2.65 7.99 -4.60
C ARG A 55 3.11 7.62 -3.19
N ASN A 56 2.80 6.42 -2.71
CA ASN A 56 3.13 5.95 -1.36
C ASN A 56 4.55 5.37 -1.19
N LYS A 57 5.48 5.64 -2.13
CA LYS A 57 6.89 5.22 -2.08
C LYS A 57 7.66 5.69 -0.85
N GLY A 58 7.25 6.80 -0.25
CA GLY A 58 7.79 7.29 1.01
C GLY A 58 7.07 6.68 2.21
N GLY A 59 7.20 5.36 2.40
CA GLY A 59 6.81 4.65 3.63
C GLY A 59 5.47 5.06 4.25
N SER A 60 4.35 4.56 3.73
CA SER A 60 3.08 4.71 4.44
C SER A 60 3.01 3.74 5.64
N PRO A 61 2.49 4.15 6.82
CA PRO A 61 2.66 3.47 8.13
C PRO A 61 1.99 2.09 8.24
N TRP A 62 1.25 1.67 7.22
CA TRP A 62 0.40 0.48 7.26
C TRP A 62 1.16 -0.85 7.35
N ARG A 63 2.49 -0.86 7.20
CA ARG A 63 3.33 -2.02 7.56
C ARG A 63 3.58 -2.17 9.06
N ARG A 64 3.27 -1.15 9.87
CA ARG A 64 3.29 -1.20 11.33
C ARG A 64 2.04 -0.53 11.87
N LEU A 65 0.87 -1.08 11.57
CA LEU A 65 -0.19 -0.98 12.56
C LEU A 65 0.25 -1.83 13.76
N PRO A 66 0.61 -1.24 14.90
CA PRO A 66 0.82 -2.03 16.10
C PRO A 66 -0.45 -2.81 16.41
N ARG A 67 -0.28 -4.03 16.94
CA ARG A 67 -1.34 -5.06 17.02
C ARG A 67 -2.64 -4.58 17.67
N TYR A 68 -2.58 -3.53 18.50
CA TYR A 68 -3.73 -2.90 19.13
C TYR A 68 -4.72 -2.24 18.16
N ALA A 69 -4.30 -1.81 16.97
CA ALA A 69 -5.20 -1.19 15.99
C ALA A 69 -6.14 -2.20 15.31
N ILE A 70 -5.83 -3.50 15.40
CA ILE A 70 -6.63 -4.60 14.83
C ILE A 70 -7.48 -5.28 15.91
N GLN A 71 -7.02 -5.26 17.18
CA GLN A 71 -7.65 -5.99 18.29
C GLN A 71 -8.46 -5.10 19.24
N GLY A 72 -8.50 -3.78 19.01
CA GLY A 72 -9.03 -2.81 19.96
C GLY A 72 -8.00 -2.46 21.03
N LEU A 73 -8.08 -1.24 21.58
CA LEU A 73 -7.22 -0.84 22.70
C LEU A 73 -7.45 -1.81 23.88
N PRO A 74 -6.39 -2.35 24.52
CA PRO A 74 -6.57 -2.99 25.81
C PRO A 74 -6.99 -1.93 26.84
N ASP A 75 -7.97 -2.27 27.69
CA ASP A 75 -8.56 -1.38 28.71
C ASP A 75 -7.57 -0.87 29.79
N GLN A 76 -6.29 -1.22 29.71
CA GLN A 76 -5.28 -0.89 30.71
C GLN A 76 -4.07 -0.20 30.11
N ILE A 77 -4.22 1.10 29.82
CA ILE A 77 -3.14 2.05 30.13
C ILE A 77 -3.45 2.56 31.55
N SER A 78 -3.35 1.65 32.52
CA SER A 78 -3.26 1.99 33.94
C SER A 78 -1.77 2.05 34.27
N GLY A 79 -1.27 3.26 34.48
CA GLY A 79 0.15 3.46 34.77
C GLY A 79 0.65 4.86 34.45
N ILE A 80 -0.03 5.90 34.95
CA ILE A 80 0.66 7.14 35.29
C ILE A 80 1.15 6.94 36.73
N ASP A 81 2.30 6.28 36.86
CA ASP A 81 3.09 6.37 38.07
C ASP A 81 3.78 7.74 38.00
N HIS A 82 3.12 8.74 38.60
CA HIS A 82 3.77 10.00 38.91
C HIS A 82 4.42 9.83 40.28
N ASP A 83 5.68 9.43 40.29
CA ASP A 83 6.55 9.76 41.40
C ASP A 83 8.00 9.95 40.96
N GLN A 84 8.67 10.81 41.73
CA GLN A 84 10.00 11.44 41.58
C GLN A 84 10.01 12.79 40.83
N ALA A 85 10.33 13.92 41.46
CA ALA A 85 11.11 14.15 42.69
C ALA A 85 10.64 15.39 43.48
#